data_AF-A0AAP0N2T7-F1
#
_entry.id   AF-A0AAP0N2T7-F1
#
_cell.length_a   1.000
_cell.length_b   1.000
_cell.length_c   1.000
_cell.angle_alpha   90.00
_cell.angle_beta   90.00
_cell.angle_gamma   90.00
#
_symmetry.space_group_name_H-M   'P 1'
#
loop_
_entity.id
_entity.type
_entity.pdbx_description
1 polymer ?
#
loop_
_entity_poly.entity_id
_entity_poly.type
_entity_poly.pdbx_seq_one_letter_code
_entity_poly.pdbx_strand_id
1 'polypeptide(L)'
;MWQRKGTVLAKLTTHFFRVHSRQCIDEAEVAEHVVGLTSSLASCQFRKKLTRLSVNANGSLISKDSVDKNLIKKSPWLKALVSIPKVQPRYAIAIWKKYPTMKALLSIYMDPSKSVHEKEFLLKDLTVDGLLGGNRKLGEVCSKRVYRILIAQSGSIKTDDIEDGADFFRCQSN
;
A
#
# COMPACT_ATOMS: atom_id res chain seq x y z
N MET A 1 13.68 -37.12 16.52
CA MET A 1 12.26 -36.98 16.95
C MET A 1 11.54 -35.81 16.28
N TRP A 2 12.19 -34.66 16.07
CA TRP A 2 11.61 -33.47 15.43
C TRP A 2 11.27 -33.62 13.93
N GLN A 3 12.11 -34.27 13.13
CA GLN A 3 11.83 -34.47 11.69
C GLN A 3 10.53 -35.25 11.42
N ARG A 4 10.19 -36.25 12.27
CA ARG A 4 8.96 -37.05 12.10
C ARG A 4 7.68 -36.24 12.31
N LYS A 5 7.67 -35.31 13.27
CA LYS A 5 6.49 -34.46 13.55
C LYS A 5 6.19 -33.52 12.37
N GLY A 6 7.23 -32.90 11.80
CA GLY A 6 7.10 -32.04 10.63
C GLY A 6 6.56 -32.77 9.40
N THR A 7 7.04 -33.99 9.13
CA THR A 7 6.55 -34.80 8.01
C THR A 7 5.08 -35.20 8.15
N VAL A 8 4.61 -35.50 9.37
CA VAL A 8 3.20 -35.86 9.62
C VAL A 8 2.28 -34.66 9.43
N LEU A 9 2.64 -33.48 9.95
CA LEU A 9 1.86 -32.25 9.75
C LEU A 9 1.84 -31.83 8.27
N ALA A 10 2.97 -31.97 7.56
CA ALA A 10 3.02 -31.70 6.12
C ALA A 10 2.07 -32.62 5.34
N LYS A 11 2.02 -33.92 5.68
CA LYS A 11 1.05 -34.86 5.09
C LYS A 11 -0.39 -34.47 5.42
N LEU A 12 -0.66 -34.05 6.65
CA LEU A 12 -2.00 -33.62 7.06
C LEU A 12 -2.47 -32.41 6.25
N THR A 13 -1.62 -31.40 6.06
CA THR A 13 -1.97 -30.18 5.32
C THR A 13 -2.05 -30.40 3.80
N THR A 14 -1.29 -31.34 3.24
CA THR A 14 -1.26 -31.62 1.79
C THR A 14 -2.33 -32.60 1.33
N HIS A 15 -2.65 -33.63 2.14
CA HIS A 15 -3.59 -34.68 1.76
C HIS A 15 -5.03 -34.44 2.22
N PHE A 16 -5.25 -33.54 3.19
CA PHE A 16 -6.60 -33.24 3.68
C PHE A 16 -6.99 -31.80 3.37
N PHE A 17 -8.09 -31.65 2.64
CA PHE A 17 -8.60 -30.34 2.26
C PHE A 17 -9.15 -29.59 3.48
N ARG A 18 -8.68 -28.35 3.69
CA ARG A 18 -9.14 -27.40 4.73
C ARG A 18 -8.92 -27.84 6.18
N VAL A 19 -8.07 -28.84 6.43
CA VAL A 19 -7.66 -29.19 7.79
C VAL A 19 -6.55 -28.24 8.25
N HIS A 20 -6.79 -27.59 9.39
CA HIS A 20 -5.81 -26.72 10.03
C HIS A 20 -5.40 -27.34 11.36
N SER A 21 -4.09 -27.37 11.63
CA SER A 21 -3.53 -27.93 12.86
C SER A 21 -2.55 -26.94 13.46
N ARG A 22 -2.65 -26.70 14.77
CA ARG A 22 -1.70 -25.91 15.55
C ARG A 22 -1.18 -26.75 16.70
N GLN A 23 0.13 -26.76 16.90
CA GLN A 23 0.74 -27.34 18.08
C GLN A 23 0.84 -26.24 19.14
N CYS A 24 0.25 -26.47 20.31
CA CYS A 24 0.37 -25.58 21.47
C CYS A 24 1.39 -26.16 22.45
N ILE A 25 2.12 -25.29 23.15
CA ILE A 25 3.21 -25.63 24.06
C ILE A 25 2.66 -25.96 25.46
N ASP A 26 1.64 -25.22 25.90
CA ASP A 26 1.02 -25.36 27.23
C ASP A 26 -0.50 -25.15 27.20
N GLU A 27 -1.14 -25.37 28.35
CA GLU A 27 -2.60 -25.22 28.51
C GLU A 27 -3.07 -23.77 28.36
N ALA A 28 -2.23 -22.79 28.69
CA ALA A 28 -2.56 -21.38 28.55
C ALA A 28 -2.67 -20.98 27.07
N GLU A 29 -1.73 -21.42 26.24
CA GLU A 29 -1.75 -21.22 24.79
C GLU A 29 -2.96 -21.92 24.14
N VAL A 30 -3.33 -23.11 24.64
CA VAL A 30 -4.56 -23.79 24.22
C VAL A 30 -5.79 -22.95 24.54
N ALA A 31 -5.90 -22.44 25.76
CA ALA A 31 -7.04 -21.61 26.18
C ALA A 31 -7.14 -20.33 25.34
N GLU A 32 -6.03 -19.61 25.13
CA GLU A 32 -6.00 -18.44 24.26
C GLU A 32 -6.42 -18.77 22.82
N HIS A 33 -5.97 -19.91 22.29
CA HIS A 33 -6.33 -20.34 20.94
C HIS A 33 -7.83 -20.62 20.81
N VAL A 34 -8.41 -21.35 21.78
CA VAL A 34 -9.85 -21.66 21.80
C VAL A 34 -10.69 -20.40 21.92
N VAL A 35 -10.30 -19.46 22.78
CA VAL A 35 -10.97 -18.15 22.90
C VAL A 35 -10.90 -17.38 21.58
N GLY A 36 -9.74 -17.35 20.93
CA GLY A 36 -9.53 -16.70 19.65
C GLY A 36 -10.37 -17.30 18.53
N LEU A 37 -10.48 -18.64 18.47
CA LEU A 37 -11.32 -19.35 17.51
C LEU A 37 -12.80 -19.07 17.76
N THR A 38 -13.24 -19.16 19.01
CA THR A 38 -14.64 -18.92 19.40
C THR A 38 -15.07 -17.50 19.06
N SER A 39 -14.27 -16.51 19.45
CA SER A 39 -14.51 -15.09 19.12
C SER A 39 -14.50 -14.88 17.60
N SER A 40 -13.62 -15.57 16.89
CA SER A 40 -13.53 -15.49 15.44
C SER A 40 -14.74 -16.07 14.74
N LEU A 41 -15.29 -17.17 15.26
CA LEU A 41 -16.47 -17.84 14.74
C LEU A 41 -17.72 -16.99 15.01
N ALA A 42 -17.88 -16.49 16.23
CA ALA A 42 -18.98 -15.61 16.62
C ALA A 42 -19.03 -14.34 15.74
N SER A 43 -17.87 -13.76 15.44
CA SER A 43 -17.77 -12.59 14.56
C SER A 43 -17.86 -12.92 13.07
N CYS A 44 -17.69 -14.19 12.66
CA CYS A 44 -17.54 -14.58 11.25
C CYS A 44 -18.71 -14.11 10.38
N GLN A 45 -19.95 -14.30 10.83
CA GLN A 45 -21.15 -13.88 10.11
C GLN A 45 -21.28 -12.36 9.94
N PHE A 46 -20.68 -11.59 10.85
CA PHE A 46 -20.71 -10.13 10.82
C PHE A 46 -19.50 -9.51 10.11
N ARG A 47 -18.48 -10.32 9.78
CA ARG A 47 -17.33 -9.81 9.04
C ARG A 47 -17.77 -9.43 7.64
N LYS A 48 -17.58 -8.15 7.30
CA LYS A 48 -17.76 -7.66 5.94
C LYS A 48 -16.88 -8.48 4.99
N LYS A 49 -17.50 -9.10 3.99
CA LYS A 49 -16.77 -9.81 2.94
C LYS A 49 -15.84 -8.82 2.24
N LEU A 50 -14.54 -9.10 2.30
CA LEU A 50 -13.54 -8.31 1.61
C LEU A 50 -13.82 -8.40 0.11
N THR A 51 -13.89 -7.25 -0.55
CA THR A 51 -14.08 -7.14 -2.00
C THR A 51 -12.75 -6.73 -2.62
N ARG A 52 -12.66 -6.73 -3.95
CA ARG A 52 -11.48 -6.17 -4.65
C ARG A 52 -11.23 -4.68 -4.30
N LEU A 53 -12.21 -3.99 -3.72
CA LEU A 53 -12.12 -2.60 -3.28
C LEU A 53 -11.81 -2.45 -1.78
N SER A 54 -11.70 -3.55 -1.02
CA SER A 54 -11.29 -3.46 0.39
C SER A 54 -9.78 -3.27 0.47
N VAL A 55 -9.35 -2.00 0.42
CA VAL A 55 -7.94 -1.60 0.40
C VAL A 55 -7.26 -1.76 1.77
N ASN A 56 -8.03 -1.80 2.85
CA ASN A 56 -7.57 -2.22 4.17
C ASN A 56 -8.66 -3.02 4.90
N ALA A 57 -8.27 -4.11 5.57
CA ALA A 57 -9.19 -4.84 6.44
C ALA A 57 -9.33 -4.19 7.83
N ASN A 58 -8.33 -3.37 8.23
CA ASN A 58 -8.15 -2.87 9.61
C ASN A 58 -8.02 -1.33 9.73
N GLY A 59 -8.43 -0.56 8.72
CA GLY A 59 -8.65 0.89 8.86
C GLY A 59 -7.43 1.82 8.78
N SER A 60 -6.18 1.33 8.73
CA SER A 60 -4.99 2.19 8.64
C SER A 60 -3.89 1.58 7.76
N LEU A 61 -3.44 2.34 6.75
CA LEU A 61 -2.25 2.02 5.94
C LEU A 61 -0.93 2.34 6.67
N ILE A 62 -1.02 2.97 7.84
CA ILE A 62 0.12 3.49 8.60
C ILE A 62 0.28 2.65 9.86
N SER A 63 1.50 2.15 10.09
CA SER A 63 1.85 1.42 11.32
C SER A 63 1.49 2.24 12.56
N LYS A 64 1.11 1.58 13.65
CA LYS A 64 0.70 2.28 14.87
C LYS A 64 1.82 3.14 15.46
N ASP A 65 3.08 2.81 15.18
CA ASP A 65 4.27 3.36 15.83
C ASP A 65 5.10 4.32 14.95
N SER A 66 4.60 4.71 13.78
CA SER A 66 5.35 5.66 12.93
C SER A 66 5.30 7.09 13.51
N VAL A 67 6.46 7.73 13.66
CA VAL A 67 6.62 9.11 14.16
C VAL A 67 5.71 10.11 13.43
N ASP A 68 5.53 9.93 12.12
CA ASP A 68 4.75 10.85 11.28
C ASP A 68 3.23 10.59 11.29
N LYS A 69 2.75 9.59 12.04
CA LYS A 69 1.34 9.17 12.02
C LYS A 69 0.38 10.31 12.36
N ASN A 70 0.77 11.17 13.31
CA ASN A 70 -0.06 12.31 13.73
C ASN A 70 -0.16 13.37 12.64
N LEU A 71 0.92 13.61 11.89
CA LEU A 71 0.93 14.53 10.75
C LEU A 71 0.07 13.98 9.61
N ILE A 72 0.26 12.70 9.26
CA ILE A 72 -0.51 12.05 8.18
C ILE A 72 -2.00 12.00 8.54
N LYS A 73 -2.36 11.74 9.80
CA LYS A 73 -3.77 11.70 10.22
C LYS A 73 -4.48 13.06 10.14
N LYS A 74 -3.76 14.18 10.25
CA LYS A 74 -4.35 15.53 10.23
C LYS A 74 -4.60 16.07 8.82
N SER A 75 -3.76 15.72 7.85
CA SER A 75 -3.86 16.24 6.47
C SER A 75 -4.56 15.26 5.53
N PRO A 76 -5.74 15.60 4.96
CA PRO A 76 -6.40 14.77 3.95
C PRO A 76 -5.53 14.54 2.71
N TRP A 77 -4.77 15.56 2.31
CA TRP A 77 -3.86 15.47 1.17
C TRP A 77 -2.71 14.49 1.43
N LEU A 78 -2.12 14.55 2.62
CA LEU A 78 -1.05 13.62 2.98
C LEU A 78 -1.56 12.18 3.07
N LYS A 79 -2.80 11.96 3.57
CA LYS A 79 -3.46 10.63 3.51
C LYS A 79 -3.64 10.14 2.08
N ALA A 80 -4.07 11.02 1.16
CA ALA A 80 -4.25 10.67 -0.24
C ALA A 80 -2.92 10.21 -0.86
N LEU A 81 -1.82 10.94 -0.62
CA LEU A 81 -0.48 10.57 -1.10
C LEU A 81 0.00 9.22 -0.55
N VAL A 82 -0.22 8.94 0.74
CA VAL A 82 0.14 7.65 1.37
C VAL A 82 -0.75 6.50 0.89
N SER A 83 -1.95 6.81 0.40
CA SER A 83 -2.88 5.81 -0.14
C SER A 83 -2.49 5.34 -1.55
N ILE A 84 -1.55 6.04 -2.20
CA ILE A 84 -1.01 5.63 -3.48
C ILE A 84 -0.17 4.36 -3.30
N PRO A 85 -0.46 3.27 -4.04
CA PRO A 85 0.31 2.03 -3.95
C PRO A 85 1.81 2.27 -4.13
N LYS A 86 2.63 1.56 -3.34
CA LYS A 86 4.11 1.65 -3.38
C LYS A 86 4.70 3.03 -3.10
N VAL A 87 3.90 4.05 -2.76
CA VAL A 87 4.40 5.33 -2.25
C VAL A 87 4.57 5.22 -0.74
N GLN A 88 5.80 5.36 -0.28
CA GLN A 88 6.11 5.27 1.14
C GLN A 88 5.77 6.58 1.86
N PRO A 89 5.42 6.54 3.15
CA PRO A 89 5.10 7.75 3.92
C PRO A 89 6.14 8.87 3.83
N ARG A 90 7.43 8.54 3.85
CA ARG A 90 8.53 9.52 3.70
C ARG A 90 8.48 10.29 2.38
N TYR A 91 8.09 9.63 1.29
CA TYR A 91 7.97 10.21 -0.04
C TYR A 91 6.75 11.13 -0.10
N ALA A 92 5.63 10.70 0.48
CA ALA A 92 4.44 11.52 0.61
C ALA A 92 4.71 12.80 1.42
N ILE A 93 5.50 12.71 2.50
CA ILE A 93 5.89 13.87 3.31
C ILE A 93 6.76 14.85 2.52
N ALA A 94 7.74 14.36 1.75
CA ALA A 94 8.57 15.23 0.91
C ALA A 94 7.73 15.98 -0.13
N ILE A 95 6.81 15.27 -0.81
CA ILE A 95 5.89 15.87 -1.78
C ILE A 95 4.99 16.90 -1.10
N TRP A 96 4.44 16.58 0.07
CA TRP A 96 3.60 17.47 0.84
C TRP A 96 4.34 18.73 1.32
N LYS A 97 5.61 18.64 1.72
CA LYS A 97 6.42 19.81 2.08
C LYS A 97 6.59 20.78 0.91
N LYS A 98 6.83 20.26 -0.30
CA LYS A 98 7.00 21.09 -1.51
C LYS A 98 5.66 21.56 -2.09
N TYR A 99 4.62 20.73 -1.99
CA TYR A 99 3.26 20.98 -2.48
C TYR A 99 2.24 20.70 -1.35
N PRO A 100 2.01 21.68 -0.45
CA PRO A 100 1.19 21.50 0.74
C PRO A 100 -0.28 21.17 0.48
N THR A 101 -0.76 21.42 -0.75
CA THR A 101 -2.13 21.13 -1.17
C THR A 101 -2.13 20.35 -2.48
N MET A 102 -3.18 19.54 -2.68
CA MET A 102 -3.41 18.84 -3.95
C MET A 102 -3.46 19.82 -5.13
N LYS A 103 -4.13 20.97 -4.94
CA LYS A 103 -4.26 22.01 -5.97
C LYS A 103 -2.90 22.55 -6.43
N ALA A 104 -1.95 22.75 -5.52
CA ALA A 104 -0.62 23.27 -5.87
C ALA A 104 0.19 22.29 -6.75
N LEU A 105 0.02 20.98 -6.54
CA LEU A 105 0.64 19.98 -7.40
C LEU A 105 -0.10 19.88 -8.75
N LEU A 106 -1.43 19.82 -8.71
CA LEU A 106 -2.26 19.69 -9.90
C LEU A 106 -2.15 20.91 -10.83
N SER A 107 -2.01 22.13 -10.32
CA SER A 107 -1.86 23.32 -11.17
C SER A 107 -0.62 23.22 -12.07
N ILE A 108 0.45 22.57 -11.61
CA ILE A 108 1.66 22.35 -12.40
C ILE A 108 1.46 21.21 -13.40
N TYR A 109 0.74 20.16 -13.03
CA TYR A 109 0.43 19.06 -13.95
C TYR A 109 -0.57 19.45 -15.04
N MET A 110 -1.46 20.40 -14.77
CA MET A 110 -2.44 20.90 -15.73
C MET A 110 -1.91 22.05 -16.60
N ASP A 111 -0.66 22.49 -16.39
CA ASP A 111 -0.03 23.53 -17.19
C ASP A 111 0.15 23.06 -18.65
N PRO A 112 -0.48 23.71 -19.65
CA PRO A 112 -0.37 23.31 -21.05
C PRO A 112 1.01 23.59 -21.65
N SER A 113 1.82 24.44 -21.03
CA SER A 113 3.17 24.76 -21.51
C SER A 113 4.19 23.64 -21.26
N LYS A 114 3.89 22.71 -20.35
CA LYS A 114 4.77 21.61 -19.97
C LYS A 114 4.41 20.34 -20.71
N SER A 115 5.43 19.65 -21.20
CA SER A 115 5.29 18.32 -21.80
C SER A 115 4.86 17.28 -20.75
N VAL A 116 4.28 16.17 -21.21
CA VAL A 116 3.95 15.01 -20.35
C VAL A 116 5.20 14.47 -19.66
N HIS A 117 6.34 14.44 -20.37
CA HIS A 117 7.61 13.98 -19.82
C HIS A 117 8.04 14.86 -18.64
N GLU A 118 8.07 16.18 -18.79
CA GLU A 118 8.45 17.08 -17.69
C GLU A 118 7.54 16.93 -16.47
N LYS A 119 6.24 16.68 -16.69
CA LYS A 119 5.27 16.44 -15.61
C LYS A 119 5.54 15.11 -14.89
N GLU A 120 5.79 14.04 -15.65
CA GLU A 120 6.13 12.72 -15.11
C GLU A 120 7.38 12.75 -14.23
N PHE A 121 8.37 13.58 -14.58
CA PHE A 121 9.65 13.68 -13.89
C PHE A 121 9.74 14.85 -12.89
N LEU A 122 8.66 15.62 -12.71
CA LEU A 122 8.63 16.82 -11.86
C LEU A 122 9.13 16.58 -10.42
N LEU A 123 8.85 15.39 -9.88
CA LEU A 123 9.14 15.05 -8.48
C LEU A 123 10.42 14.21 -8.33
N LYS A 124 11.08 13.79 -9.42
CA LYS A 124 12.19 12.80 -9.36
C LYS A 124 13.34 13.24 -8.47
N ASP A 125 13.66 14.54 -8.52
CA ASP A 125 14.80 15.15 -7.83
C ASP A 125 14.46 15.68 -6.43
N LEU A 126 13.23 15.46 -5.97
CA LEU A 126 12.80 15.89 -4.66
C LEU A 126 13.58 15.15 -3.57
N THR A 127 14.26 15.90 -2.70
CA THR A 127 15.02 15.36 -1.58
C THR A 127 14.07 14.88 -0.48
N VAL A 128 14.34 13.68 0.03
CA VAL A 128 13.59 13.09 1.12
C VAL A 128 14.45 13.20 2.36
N ASP A 129 14.03 14.03 3.32
CA ASP A 129 14.73 14.17 4.60
C ASP A 129 14.74 12.81 5.31
N GLY A 130 15.93 12.22 5.41
CA GLY A 130 16.16 10.98 6.16
C GLY A 130 16.74 11.28 7.52
N LEU A 131 16.28 10.55 8.56
CA LEU A 131 16.86 10.56 9.91
C LEU A 131 18.36 10.16 9.96
N LEU A 132 18.92 9.63 8.87
CA LEU A 132 20.28 9.10 8.78
C LEU A 132 21.02 9.63 7.53
N GLY A 133 21.13 10.96 7.40
CA GLY A 133 22.19 11.64 6.64
C GLY A 133 22.30 11.40 5.12
N GLY A 134 21.47 10.55 4.52
CA GLY A 134 21.45 10.32 3.08
C GLY A 134 20.38 11.18 2.41
N ASN A 135 20.79 12.13 1.57
CA ASN A 135 19.89 12.86 0.66
C ASN A 135 19.34 11.91 -0.40
N ARG A 136 18.40 11.04 -0.02
CA ARG A 136 17.75 10.12 -0.96
C ARG A 136 16.73 10.92 -1.76
N LYS A 137 16.88 10.92 -3.08
CA LYS A 137 15.90 11.49 -3.99
C LYS A 137 14.67 10.57 -4.10
N LEU A 138 13.52 11.15 -4.39
CA LEU A 138 12.26 10.43 -4.61
C LEU A 138 12.38 9.38 -5.72
N GLY A 139 13.11 9.70 -6.79
CA GLY A 139 13.32 8.85 -7.95
C GLY A 139 12.20 8.90 -8.97
N GLU A 140 12.52 8.43 -10.18
CA GLU A 140 11.67 8.54 -11.36
C GLU A 140 10.38 7.71 -11.25
N VAL A 141 10.49 6.49 -10.74
CA VAL A 141 9.36 5.56 -10.60
C VAL A 141 8.27 6.14 -9.71
N CYS A 142 8.64 6.72 -8.56
CA CYS A 142 7.68 7.33 -7.66
C CYS A 142 7.08 8.61 -8.26
N SER A 143 7.88 9.43 -8.94
CA SER A 143 7.40 10.64 -9.63
C SER A 143 6.35 10.32 -10.70
N LYS A 144 6.66 9.37 -11.61
CA LYS A 144 5.73 8.90 -12.65
C LYS A 144 4.45 8.36 -12.05
N ARG A 145 4.55 7.54 -11.01
CA ARG A 145 3.39 6.92 -10.35
C ARG A 145 2.44 7.96 -9.79
N VAL A 146 2.95 8.96 -9.08
CA VAL A 146 2.13 10.04 -8.51
C VAL A 146 1.45 10.83 -9.62
N TYR A 147 2.18 11.20 -10.67
CA TYR A 147 1.61 11.91 -11.82
C TYR A 147 0.48 11.13 -12.48
N ARG A 148 0.73 9.89 -12.91
CA ARG A 148 -0.25 9.07 -13.65
C ARG A 148 -1.52 8.82 -12.85
N ILE A 149 -1.40 8.54 -11.55
CA ILE A 149 -2.58 8.28 -10.70
C ILE A 149 -3.42 9.54 -10.51
N LEU A 150 -2.78 10.71 -10.36
CA LEU A 150 -3.51 11.97 -10.16
C LEU A 150 -4.15 12.51 -11.44
N ILE A 151 -3.59 12.20 -12.60
CA ILE A 151 -4.07 12.67 -13.91
C ILE A 151 -4.86 11.60 -14.67
N ALA A 152 -4.92 10.36 -14.15
CA ALA A 152 -5.68 9.28 -14.75
C ALA A 152 -7.15 9.65 -14.92
N GLN A 153 -7.66 9.50 -16.15
CA GLN A 153 -9.09 9.64 -16.46
C GLN A 153 -9.86 8.33 -16.26
N SER A 154 -9.16 7.19 -16.18
CA SER A 154 -9.74 5.86 -15.98
C SER A 154 -9.33 5.28 -14.63
N GLY A 155 -10.32 4.82 -13.86
CA GLY A 155 -10.10 4.18 -12.55
C GLY A 155 -9.59 2.74 -12.62
N SER A 156 -9.43 2.15 -13.81
CA SER A 156 -8.93 0.77 -13.99
C SER A 156 -7.42 0.68 -14.28
N ILE A 157 -6.70 1.82 -14.21
CA ILE A 157 -5.28 1.87 -14.51
C ILE A 157 -4.47 0.99 -13.56
N LYS A 158 -3.61 0.13 -14.11
CA LYS A 158 -2.71 -0.73 -13.34
C LYS A 158 -1.44 0.04 -13.04
N THR A 159 -1.14 0.24 -11.76
CA THR A 159 0.00 1.04 -11.30
C THR A 159 1.31 0.25 -11.14
N ASP A 160 1.25 -1.04 -11.47
CA ASP A 160 2.38 -1.96 -11.49
C ASP A 160 3.05 -2.04 -12.86
N ASP A 161 2.33 -1.76 -13.95
CA ASP A 161 2.86 -1.69 -15.33
C ASP A 161 3.70 -0.40 -15.58
N ILE A 162 4.01 0.34 -14.50
CA ILE A 162 4.76 1.62 -14.53
C ILE A 162 6.27 1.37 -14.74
N GLU A 163 6.76 0.16 -14.53
CA GLU A 163 8.16 -0.20 -14.83
C GLU A 163 8.41 -0.32 -16.34
N ASP A 164 7.39 -0.70 -17.13
CA ASP A 164 7.44 -0.77 -18.59
C ASP A 164 6.32 0.06 -19.21
N GLY A 165 6.53 1.38 -19.34
CA GLY A 165 6.00 2.23 -20.42
C GLY A 165 4.57 2.05 -20.99
N ALA A 166 3.62 1.43 -20.29
CA ALA A 166 2.38 0.99 -20.89
C ALA A 166 1.23 1.98 -20.64
N ASP A 167 1.35 3.18 -21.19
CA ASP A 167 0.21 4.10 -21.41
C ASP A 167 0.34 4.87 -22.73
N PHE A 168 1.12 4.36 -23.69
CA PHE A 168 1.05 4.85 -25.06
C PHE A 168 -0.17 4.24 -25.77
N PHE A 169 -1.19 5.07 -25.94
CA PHE A 169 -2.33 4.93 -26.86
C PHE A 169 -3.41 3.88 -26.54
N ARG A 170 -4.44 4.31 -25.81
CA ARG A 170 -5.83 3.97 -26.14
C ARG A 170 -6.52 5.15 -26.81
N CYS A 171 -6.01 5.52 -27.99
CA CYS A 171 -6.79 6.21 -29.01
C CYS A 171 -6.78 5.34 -30.26
N GLN A 172 -7.49 4.21 -30.21
CA GLN A 172 -7.99 3.55 -31.42
C GLN A 172 -9.27 2.79 -31.06
N SER A 173 -10.41 3.36 -31.47
CA SER A 173 -11.43 2.67 -32.25
C SER A 173 -12.60 3.64 -32.53
N ASN A 174 -12.89 3.79 -33.82
CA ASN A 174 -13.95 4.55 -34.51
C ASN A 174 -15.22 4.88 -33.71
#